data_AF-A0A2M7ZCN7-F1
#
_entry.id   AF-A0A2M7ZCN7-F1
#
_cell.length_a   1.000
_cell.length_b   1.000
_cell.length_c   1.000
_cell.angle_alpha   90.00
_cell.angle_beta   90.00
_cell.angle_gamma   90.00
#
_symmetry.space_group_name_H-M   'P 1'
#
loop_
_entity.id
_entity.type
_entity.pdbx_description
1 polymer ?
#
loop_
_entity_poly.entity_id
_entity_poly.type
_entity_poly.pdbx_seq_one_letter_code
_entity_poly.pdbx_strand_id
1 'polypeptide(L)'
;MLNTILNLIKESIQISLLVAVMMILVDLLNVVTKNKLESFFINARKFKQYVLASLIGTVPGCIGGFTNVSLYIHGLISFGALAGAMVAVSGDEAFVMLAMFPKYAVILFAILFVIGIFSGWLIDMIVKKYKIPTCENCKEMVIHPMEAGFKHYFIEHIF
;
A
#
# COMPACT_ATOMS: atom_id res chain seq x y z
N MET A 1 36.86 18.01 -4.40
CA MET A 1 36.22 17.05 -5.34
C MET A 1 36.07 15.67 -4.70
N LEU A 2 37.15 15.04 -4.21
CA LEU A 2 37.08 13.72 -3.54
C LEU A 2 36.20 13.72 -2.27
N ASN A 3 36.33 14.73 -1.39
CA ASN A 3 35.48 14.84 -0.19
C ASN A 3 33.99 15.02 -0.51
N THR A 4 33.68 15.72 -1.60
CA THR A 4 32.30 15.90 -2.05
C THR A 4 31.69 14.57 -2.50
N ILE A 5 32.46 13.78 -3.27
CA ILE A 5 32.06 12.43 -3.71
C ILE A 5 31.86 11.50 -2.51
N LEU A 6 32.78 11.52 -1.54
CA LEU A 6 32.65 10.71 -0.33
C LEU A 6 31.40 11.08 0.49
N ASN A 7 31.08 12.37 0.60
CA ASN A 7 29.87 12.82 1.27
C ASN A 7 28.60 12.36 0.54
N LEU A 8 28.55 12.49 -0.79
CA LEU A 8 27.40 12.04 -1.61
C LEU A 8 27.13 10.54 -1.45
N ILE A 9 28.20 9.72 -1.47
CA ILE A 9 28.08 8.27 -1.28
C ILE A 9 27.56 7.96 0.14
N LYS A 10 28.09 8.65 1.15
CA LYS A 10 27.68 8.46 2.55
C LYS A 10 26.19 8.76 2.75
N GLU A 11 25.72 9.90 2.25
CA GLU A 11 24.30 10.28 2.33
C GLU A 11 23.42 9.29 1.57
N SER A 12 23.83 8.87 0.36
CA SER A 12 23.07 7.90 -0.43
C SER A 12 22.92 6.55 0.28
N ILE A 13 24.00 6.05 0.89
CA ILE A 13 23.97 4.82 1.69
C ILE A 13 23.07 5.00 2.91
N GLN A 14 23.16 6.14 3.60
CA GLN A 14 22.35 6.41 4.80
C GLN A 14 20.86 6.43 4.49
N ILE A 15 20.44 7.11 3.42
CA ILE A 15 19.04 7.16 2.99
C ILE A 15 18.58 5.77 2.54
N SER A 16 19.38 5.07 1.73
CA SER A 16 19.05 3.72 1.26
C SER A 16 18.89 2.73 2.42
N LEU A 17 19.78 2.78 3.41
CA LEU A 17 19.71 1.92 4.59
C LEU A 17 18.47 2.24 5.44
N LEU A 18 18.16 3.53 5.65
CA LEU A 18 16.96 3.96 6.34
C LEU A 18 15.70 3.41 5.66
N VAL A 19 15.59 3.57 4.34
CA VAL A 19 14.45 3.08 3.56
C VAL A 19 14.36 1.55 3.61
N ALA A 20 15.48 0.84 3.49
CA ALA A 20 15.51 -0.62 3.59
C ALA A 20 15.04 -1.13 4.95
N VAL A 21 15.52 -0.55 6.05
CA VAL A 21 15.09 -0.90 7.41
C VAL A 21 13.61 -0.58 7.60
N MET A 22 13.15 0.57 7.13
CA MET A 22 11.74 0.95 7.19
C MET A 22 10.87 -0.05 6.42
N MET A 23 11.24 -0.42 5.19
CA MET A 23 10.49 -1.40 4.40
C MET A 23 10.41 -2.77 5.08
N ILE A 24 11.52 -3.27 5.63
CA ILE A 24 11.52 -4.54 6.38
C ILE A 24 10.58 -4.46 7.58
N LEU A 25 10.63 -3.36 8.33
CA LEU A 25 9.78 -3.16 9.51
C LEU A 25 8.30 -3.05 9.12
N VAL A 26 7.99 -2.32 8.04
CA VAL A 26 6.64 -2.25 7.46
C VAL A 26 6.14 -3.64 7.08
N ASP A 27 6.96 -4.44 6.42
CA ASP A 27 6.55 -5.76 5.92
C ASP A 27 6.30 -6.73 7.09
N LEU A 28 7.15 -6.69 8.13
CA LEU A 28 6.93 -7.39 9.40
C LEU A 28 5.60 -6.98 10.07
N LEU A 29 5.31 -5.68 10.16
CA LEU A 29 4.05 -5.19 10.72
C LEU A 29 2.85 -5.65 9.89
N ASN A 30 2.97 -5.64 8.56
CA ASN A 30 1.93 -6.09 7.65
C ASN A 30 1.62 -7.59 7.84
N VAL A 31 2.65 -8.43 7.95
CA VAL A 31 2.50 -9.88 8.22
C VAL A 31 1.80 -10.13 9.56
N VAL A 32 2.17 -9.41 10.62
CA VAL A 32 1.57 -9.58 11.95
C VAL A 32 0.11 -9.09 11.98
N THR A 33 -0.23 -8.04 11.23
CA THR A 33 -1.54 -7.37 11.29
C THR A 33 -2.58 -8.00 10.36
N LYS A 34 -2.15 -8.88 9.44
CA LYS A 34 -2.97 -9.48 8.37
C LYS A 34 -4.33 -10.01 8.87
N ASN A 35 -4.33 -10.95 9.80
CA ASN A 35 -5.56 -11.62 10.25
C ASN A 35 -6.63 -10.67 10.85
N LYS A 36 -6.21 -9.54 11.43
CA LYS A 36 -7.13 -8.60 12.08
C LYS A 36 -7.80 -7.68 11.07
N LEU A 37 -7.05 -7.22 10.06
CA LEU A 37 -7.54 -6.35 9.00
C LEU A 37 -8.54 -7.06 8.08
N GLU A 38 -8.29 -8.33 7.74
CA GLU A 38 -9.20 -9.12 6.89
C GLU A 38 -10.60 -9.21 7.50
N SER A 39 -10.70 -9.50 8.81
CA SER A 39 -11.97 -9.60 9.52
C SER A 39 -12.79 -8.29 9.53
N PHE A 40 -12.12 -7.14 9.47
CA PHE A 40 -12.75 -5.82 9.53
C PHE A 40 -13.29 -5.36 8.17
N PHE A 41 -12.68 -5.80 7.07
CA PHE A 41 -13.07 -5.43 5.71
C PHE A 41 -14.14 -6.34 5.11
N ILE A 42 -14.22 -7.62 5.51
CA ILE A 42 -15.22 -8.57 5.01
C ILE A 42 -16.67 -8.10 5.23
N ASN A 43 -16.95 -7.36 6.31
CA ASN A 43 -18.28 -6.83 6.63
C ASN A 43 -18.47 -5.34 6.23
N ALA A 44 -17.50 -4.72 5.57
CA ALA A 44 -17.56 -3.30 5.25
C ALA A 44 -18.39 -3.05 3.98
N ARG A 45 -19.40 -2.17 4.08
CA ARG A 45 -20.09 -1.62 2.89
C ARG A 45 -19.07 -0.89 1.98
N LYS A 46 -19.28 -0.85 0.67
CA LYS A 46 -18.37 -0.20 -0.32
C LYS A 46 -17.88 1.19 0.10
N PHE A 47 -18.77 2.03 0.65
CA PHE A 47 -18.38 3.36 1.13
C PHE A 47 -17.39 3.31 2.31
N LYS A 48 -17.55 2.36 3.23
CA LYS A 48 -16.60 2.14 4.32
C LYS A 48 -15.24 1.67 3.79
N GLN A 49 -15.19 0.91 2.69
CA GLN A 49 -13.92 0.48 2.09
C GLN A 49 -13.10 1.67 1.61
N TYR A 50 -13.71 2.68 0.95
CA TYR A 50 -12.98 3.88 0.51
C TYR A 50 -12.42 4.67 1.69
N VAL A 51 -13.21 4.84 2.74
CA VAL A 51 -12.81 5.57 3.95
C VAL A 51 -11.69 4.85 4.68
N LEU A 52 -11.83 3.53 4.92
CA LEU A 52 -10.78 2.77 5.61
C LEU A 52 -9.51 2.64 4.77
N ALA A 53 -9.61 2.36 3.47
CA ALA A 53 -8.45 2.24 2.60
C ALA A 53 -7.68 3.56 2.51
N SER A 54 -8.40 4.69 2.34
CA SER A 54 -7.77 6.01 2.34
C SER A 54 -7.16 6.34 3.69
N LEU A 55 -7.77 5.93 4.80
CA LEU A 55 -7.25 6.21 6.15
C LEU A 55 -5.95 5.45 6.40
N ILE A 56 -5.93 4.17 6.01
CA ILE A 56 -4.72 3.34 6.04
C ILE A 56 -3.66 3.95 5.12
N GLY A 57 -4.04 4.45 3.94
CA GLY A 57 -3.15 5.13 2.98
C GLY A 57 -2.55 6.43 3.51
N THR A 58 -3.29 7.21 4.30
CA THR A 58 -2.78 8.47 4.88
C THR A 58 -1.75 8.24 5.99
N VAL A 59 -1.56 7.00 6.47
CA VAL A 59 -0.52 6.68 7.45
C VAL A 59 0.86 6.99 6.83
N PRO A 60 1.70 7.82 7.49
CA PRO A 60 2.99 8.22 6.95
C PRO A 60 3.92 7.01 6.72
N GLY A 61 4.75 7.11 5.68
CA GLY A 61 5.59 6.02 5.19
C GLY A 61 4.91 5.15 4.14
N CYS A 62 5.48 3.97 3.90
CA CYS A 62 4.98 3.05 2.86
C CYS A 62 3.93 2.05 3.38
N ILE A 63 3.68 2.00 4.70
CA ILE A 63 2.80 1.01 5.36
C ILE A 63 1.42 1.01 4.73
N GLY A 64 0.81 2.19 4.59
CA GLY A 64 -0.54 2.32 4.06
C GLY A 64 -0.70 1.77 2.64
N GLY A 65 0.28 2.04 1.78
CA GLY A 65 0.30 1.58 0.40
C GLY A 65 0.40 0.06 0.31
N PHE A 66 1.39 -0.55 0.98
CA PHE A 66 1.60 -2.00 0.95
C PHE A 66 0.41 -2.77 1.51
N THR A 67 -0.14 -2.32 2.64
CA THR A 67 -1.31 -2.95 3.24
C THR A 67 -2.51 -2.91 2.29
N ASN A 68 -2.78 -1.78 1.64
CA ASN A 68 -3.89 -1.70 0.68
C ASN A 68 -3.68 -2.60 -0.56
N VAL A 69 -2.46 -2.69 -1.09
CA VAL A 69 -2.15 -3.63 -2.18
C VAL A 69 -2.40 -5.06 -1.74
N SER A 70 -1.95 -5.43 -0.54
CA SER A 70 -2.20 -6.77 0.02
C SER A 70 -3.69 -7.06 0.16
N LEU A 71 -4.47 -6.13 0.70
CA LEU A 71 -5.94 -6.25 0.82
C LEU A 71 -6.61 -6.38 -0.56
N TYR A 72 -6.11 -5.69 -1.58
CA TYR A 72 -6.65 -5.78 -2.94
C TYR A 72 -6.38 -7.15 -3.57
N ILE A 73 -5.17 -7.69 -3.42
CA ILE A 73 -4.80 -9.02 -3.92
C ILE A 73 -5.67 -10.12 -3.25
N HIS A 74 -6.02 -9.94 -1.97
CA HIS A 74 -6.92 -10.85 -1.25
C HIS A 74 -8.40 -10.62 -1.56
N GLY A 75 -8.74 -9.68 -2.46
CA GLY A 75 -10.12 -9.39 -2.88
C GLY A 75 -10.97 -8.68 -1.82
N LEU A 76 -10.35 -8.06 -0.81
CA LEU A 76 -11.05 -7.44 0.33
C LEU A 76 -11.45 -5.99 0.06
N ILE A 77 -10.76 -5.31 -0.86
CA ILE A 77 -11.04 -3.93 -1.27
C ILE A 77 -11.20 -3.85 -2.79
N SER A 78 -11.99 -2.88 -3.27
CA SER A 78 -12.15 -2.64 -4.70
C SER A 78 -10.94 -1.94 -5.31
N PHE A 79 -10.84 -1.96 -6.64
CA PHE A 79 -9.78 -1.27 -7.37
C PHE A 79 -9.81 0.25 -7.13
N GLY A 80 -11.00 0.85 -7.09
CA GLY A 80 -11.15 2.27 -6.74
C GLY A 80 -10.72 2.57 -5.32
N ALA A 81 -10.99 1.69 -4.35
CA ALA A 81 -10.49 1.87 -2.98
C ALA A 81 -8.96 1.84 -2.90
N LEU A 82 -8.31 0.94 -3.64
CA LEU A 82 -6.85 0.90 -3.78
C LEU A 82 -6.32 2.21 -4.40
N ALA A 83 -6.86 2.61 -5.54
CA ALA A 83 -6.40 3.79 -6.26
C ALA A 83 -6.62 5.08 -5.45
N GLY A 84 -7.77 5.22 -4.80
CA GLY A 84 -8.06 6.35 -3.91
C GLY A 84 -7.11 6.42 -2.72
N ALA A 85 -6.75 5.28 -2.14
CA ALA A 85 -5.76 5.23 -1.08
C ALA A 85 -4.35 5.62 -1.54
N MET A 86 -3.97 5.27 -2.78
CA MET A 86 -2.70 5.70 -3.38
C MET A 86 -2.68 7.21 -3.65
N VAL A 87 -3.81 7.82 -3.98
CA VAL A 87 -3.94 9.28 -4.09
C VAL A 87 -3.82 9.96 -2.72
N ALA A 88 -4.28 9.31 -1.65
CA ALA A 88 -4.22 9.85 -0.29
C ALA A 88 -2.83 9.76 0.37
N VAL A 89 -1.90 8.96 -0.18
CA VAL A 89 -0.59 8.69 0.43
C VAL A 89 0.38 9.84 0.16
N SER A 90 1.27 10.12 1.13
CA SER A 90 2.39 11.06 0.96
C SER A 90 3.76 10.40 1.15
N GLY A 91 3.85 9.07 1.25
CA GLY A 91 5.14 8.36 1.35
C GLY A 91 5.98 8.69 2.58
N ASP A 92 7.30 8.47 2.49
CA ASP A 92 8.30 8.70 3.55
C ASP A 92 8.67 10.19 3.74
N GLU A 93 8.45 11.03 2.73
CA GLU A 93 8.57 12.50 2.86
C GLU A 93 7.61 13.07 3.92
N ALA A 94 6.53 12.35 4.24
CA ALA A 94 5.63 12.65 5.34
C ALA A 94 6.35 12.81 6.69
N PHE A 95 7.43 12.05 6.95
CA PHE A 95 8.21 12.16 8.18
C PHE A 95 8.96 13.49 8.27
N VAL A 96 9.57 13.92 7.16
CA VAL A 96 10.26 15.21 7.08
C VAL A 96 9.25 16.35 7.18
N MET A 97 8.09 16.20 6.54
CA MET A 97 7.02 17.17 6.55
C MET A 97 6.46 17.40 7.96
N LEU A 98 6.26 16.31 8.71
CA LEU A 98 5.85 16.36 10.12
C LEU A 98 6.92 16.99 11.02
N ALA A 99 8.20 16.79 10.72
CA ALA A 99 9.30 17.36 11.49
C ALA A 99 9.48 18.87 11.25
N MET A 100 9.40 19.33 10.00
CA MET A 100 9.59 20.74 9.66
C MET A 100 8.34 21.60 9.88
N PHE A 101 7.17 21.11 9.48
CA PHE A 101 5.93 21.91 9.50
C PHE A 101 4.69 21.06 9.85
N PRO A 102 4.57 20.57 11.10
CA PRO A 102 3.53 19.62 11.49
C PRO A 102 2.10 20.11 11.26
N LYS A 103 1.83 21.41 11.44
CA LYS A 103 0.48 21.97 11.23
C LYS A 103 0.02 21.86 9.78
N TYR A 104 0.88 22.25 8.84
CA TYR A 104 0.55 22.19 7.41
C TYR A 104 0.55 20.75 6.90
N ALA A 105 1.42 19.90 7.44
CA ALA A 105 1.45 18.47 7.15
C ALA A 105 0.10 17.79 7.43
N VAL A 106 -0.47 18.01 8.62
CA VAL A 106 -1.76 17.43 9.02
C VAL A 106 -2.91 17.95 8.14
N ILE A 107 -2.89 19.23 7.79
CA ILE A 107 -3.90 19.81 6.89
C ILE A 107 -3.81 19.16 5.51
N LEU A 108 -2.58 18.98 4.99
CA LEU A 108 -2.36 18.33 3.69
C LEU A 108 -2.88 16.89 3.71
N PHE A 109 -2.56 16.12 4.76
CA PHE A 109 -3.07 14.76 4.93
C PHE A 109 -4.60 14.70 4.96
N ALA A 110 -5.26 15.64 5.63
CA ALA A 110 -6.71 15.72 5.64
C ALA A 110 -7.30 16.02 4.25
N ILE A 111 -6.67 16.93 3.49
CA ILE A 111 -7.09 17.26 2.12
C ILE A 111 -6.92 16.05 1.21
N LEU A 112 -5.74 15.42 1.24
CA LEU A 112 -5.43 14.23 0.44
C LEU A 112 -6.35 13.06 0.78
N PHE A 113 -6.69 12.87 2.06
CA PHE A 113 -7.66 11.86 2.50
C PHE A 113 -9.04 12.07 1.85
N VAL A 114 -9.55 13.30 1.84
CA VAL A 114 -10.84 13.62 1.21
C VAL A 114 -10.79 13.42 -0.31
N ILE A 115 -9.70 13.87 -0.96
CA ILE A 115 -9.48 13.68 -2.40
C ILE A 115 -9.36 12.18 -2.74
N GLY A 116 -8.71 11.39 -1.88
CA GLY A 116 -8.56 9.95 -2.02
C GLY A 116 -9.90 9.22 -1.98
N ILE A 117 -10.78 9.56 -1.04
CA ILE A 117 -12.13 8.99 -0.97
C ILE A 117 -12.92 9.33 -2.24
N PHE A 118 -12.89 10.60 -2.66
CA PHE A 118 -13.63 11.05 -3.83
C PHE A 118 -13.11 10.40 -5.12
N SER A 119 -11.79 10.34 -5.29
CA SER A 119 -11.16 9.71 -6.44
C SER A 119 -11.43 8.21 -6.47
N GLY A 120 -11.38 7.52 -5.33
CA GLY A 120 -11.68 6.09 -5.27
C GLY A 120 -13.13 5.76 -5.66
N TRP A 121 -14.10 6.56 -5.20
CA TRP A 121 -15.49 6.44 -5.63
C TRP A 121 -15.67 6.70 -7.14
N LEU A 122 -15.00 7.74 -7.66
CA LEU A 122 -15.07 8.09 -9.08
C LEU A 122 -14.44 6.99 -9.95
N ILE A 123 -13.30 6.43 -9.54
CA ILE A 123 -12.60 5.36 -10.24
C ILE A 123 -13.45 4.10 -10.27
N ASP A 124 -14.07 3.70 -9.15
CA ASP A 124 -14.97 2.54 -9.14
C ASP A 124 -16.17 2.74 -10.08
N MET A 125 -16.69 3.96 -10.19
CA MET A 125 -17.76 4.28 -11.14
C MET A 125 -17.29 4.12 -12.60
N ILE A 126 -16.09 4.61 -12.93
CA ILE A 126 -15.50 4.49 -14.27
C ILE A 126 -15.21 3.03 -14.60
N VAL A 127 -14.57 2.29 -13.70
CA VAL A 127 -14.26 0.87 -13.83
C VAL A 127 -15.53 0.07 -14.11
N LYS A 128 -16.61 0.31 -13.34
CA LYS A 128 -17.90 -0.34 -13.55
C LYS A 128 -18.54 0.03 -14.89
N LYS A 129 -18.40 1.28 -15.33
CA LYS A 129 -18.94 1.78 -16.60
C LYS A 129 -18.25 1.15 -17.82
N TYR A 130 -16.92 1.00 -17.75
CA TYR A 130 -16.10 0.45 -18.84
C TYR A 130 -15.81 -1.05 -18.71
N LYS A 131 -16.34 -1.72 -17.67
CA LYS A 131 -16.15 -3.15 -17.38
C LYS A 131 -14.68 -3.57 -17.45
N ILE A 132 -13.81 -2.76 -16.84
CA ILE A 132 -12.38 -3.04 -16.79
C ILE A 132 -12.18 -4.32 -15.95
N PRO A 133 -11.37 -5.29 -16.40
CA PRO A 133 -11.10 -6.49 -15.61
C PRO A 133 -10.35 -6.10 -14.34
N THR A 134 -10.95 -6.39 -13.18
CA THR A 134 -10.36 -6.16 -11.86
C THR A 134 -10.35 -7.46 -11.06
N CYS A 135 -9.46 -7.55 -10.07
CA CYS A 135 -9.36 -8.68 -9.16
C CYS A 135 -10.52 -8.67 -8.15
N GLU A 136 -11.75 -8.97 -8.59
CA GLU A 136 -12.93 -9.02 -7.72
C GLU A 136 -13.06 -10.36 -6.96
N ASN A 137 -12.34 -11.41 -7.39
CA ASN A 137 -12.40 -12.76 -6.81
C ASN A 137 -11.09 -13.52 -6.95
N CYS A 138 -9.98 -13.03 -6.37
CA CYS A 138 -8.80 -13.88 -6.17
C CYS A 138 -9.04 -14.89 -5.03
N LYS A 139 -10.06 -15.74 -5.18
CA LYS A 139 -10.09 -17.06 -4.55
C LYS A 139 -9.08 -17.90 -5.31
N GLU A 140 -7.84 -17.80 -4.89
CA GLU A 140 -6.99 -18.93 -4.53
C GLU A 140 -5.54 -18.41 -4.49
N MET A 141 -4.99 -18.27 -3.29
CA MET A 141 -3.63 -18.77 -3.12
C MET A 141 -3.81 -20.29 -3.07
N VAL A 142 -3.79 -20.97 -4.22
CA VAL A 142 -3.83 -22.44 -4.26
C VAL A 142 -2.56 -22.91 -3.57
N ILE A 143 -2.64 -23.27 -2.30
CA ILE A 143 -1.53 -23.92 -1.61
C ILE A 143 -1.59 -25.37 -2.09
N HIS A 144 -0.79 -25.73 -3.09
CA HIS A 144 -0.66 -27.12 -3.55
C HIS A 144 0.11 -27.92 -2.48
N PRO A 145 -0.54 -28.62 -1.54
CA PRO A 145 0.14 -29.19 -0.39
C PRO A 145 0.98 -30.42 -0.78
N MET A 146 0.76 -30.95 -2.00
CA MET A 146 1.36 -32.17 -2.52
C MET A 146 2.42 -31.92 -3.60
N GLU A 147 2.69 -30.66 -3.98
CA GLU A 147 3.64 -30.29 -5.05
C GLU A 147 4.82 -29.46 -4.53
N ALA A 148 5.32 -29.82 -3.35
CA ALA A 148 6.52 -29.22 -2.75
C ALA A 148 7.80 -29.75 -3.44
N GLY A 149 8.04 -29.34 -4.69
CA GLY A 149 9.23 -29.71 -5.45
C GLY A 149 9.91 -28.50 -6.07
N PHE A 150 11.24 -28.39 -5.93
CA PHE A 150 12.04 -27.33 -6.55
C PHE A 150 11.82 -27.22 -8.08
N LYS A 151 11.52 -28.37 -8.71
CA LYS A 151 11.23 -28.49 -10.14
C LYS A 151 9.87 -27.90 -10.53
N HIS A 152 8.85 -28.04 -9.68
CA HIS A 152 7.53 -27.44 -9.89
C HIS A 152 7.62 -25.91 -9.77
N TYR A 153 8.34 -25.42 -8.75
CA TYR A 153 8.55 -23.97 -8.56
C TYR A 153 9.18 -23.28 -9.77
N PHE A 154 10.21 -23.88 -10.38
CA PHE A 154 10.89 -23.29 -11.53
C PHE A 154 10.11 -23.33 -12.84
N ILE A 155 9.22 -24.31 -13.01
CA ILE A 155 8.48 -24.50 -14.27
C ILE A 155 7.20 -23.67 -14.30
N GLU A 156 6.48 -23.59 -13.19
CA GLU A 156 5.12 -23.01 -13.14
C GLU A 156 5.08 -21.58 -12.59
N HIS A 157 6.07 -21.15 -11.79
CA HIS A 157 6.04 -19.83 -11.14
C HIS A 157 7.07 -18.83 -11.68
N ILE A 158 8.09 -19.28 -12.42
CA ILE A 158 9.12 -18.42 -13.03
C ILE A 158 8.89 -18.22 -14.53
N PHE A 159 8.22 -19.17 -15.21
CA PHE A 159 7.94 -19.14 -16.64
C PHE A 159 6.46 -18.97 -16.94
#